data_AF-A0AAD5F1Y2-F1
#
_entry.id   AF-A0AAD5F1Y2-F1
#
_cell.length_a   1.000
_cell.length_b   1.000
_cell.length_c   1.000
_cell.angle_alpha   90.00
_cell.angle_beta   90.00
_cell.angle_gamma   90.00
#
_symmetry.space_group_name_H-M   'P 1'
#
loop_
_entity.id
_entity.type
_entity.pdbx_description
1 polymer ?
#
loop_
_entity_poly.entity_id
_entity_poly.type
_entity_poly.pdbx_seq_one_letter_code
_entity_poly.pdbx_strand_id
1 'polypeptide(L)'
;MMLTLLISGSKQPGNDIDVYLEPLIDDLKSLWVGIRGVYDAHNGEYFTLKAALMWTINDFPAYGNLSGCVVKGYKACPICGDDTPSHRLKNGHKICYIGHRKWLPINHPYRRQRAAFNGKPEYGIPP
;
A
#
# COMPACT_ATOMS: atom_id res chain seq x y z
N MET A 1 -0.19 21.21 -10.66
CA MET A 1 -1.40 20.51 -11.13
C MET A 1 -1.80 19.52 -10.05
N MET A 2 -3.05 19.56 -9.58
CA MET A 2 -3.56 18.56 -8.64
C MET A 2 -4.42 17.57 -9.45
N LEU A 3 -3.90 16.37 -9.67
CA LEU A 3 -4.63 15.28 -10.29
C LEU A 3 -5.42 14.57 -9.19
N THR A 4 -6.72 14.85 -9.10
CA THR A 4 -7.60 14.25 -8.10
C THR A 4 -8.61 13.36 -8.80
N LEU A 5 -8.56 12.06 -8.50
CA LEU A 5 -9.57 11.09 -8.90
C LEU A 5 -10.37 10.71 -7.65
N LEU A 6 -11.66 11.05 -7.64
CA LEU A 6 -12.56 10.71 -6.55
C LEU A 6 -13.52 9.60 -7.00
N ILE A 7 -13.30 8.39 -6.51
CA ILE A 7 -14.14 7.22 -6.82
C ILE A 7 -15.17 7.08 -5.70
N SER A 8 -16.35 7.65 -5.93
CA SER A 8 -17.47 7.57 -4.97
C SER A 8 -18.17 6.21 -5.06
N GLY A 9 -18.35 5.55 -3.91
CA GLY A 9 -19.12 4.32 -3.83
C GLY A 9 -19.14 3.72 -2.43
N SER A 10 -20.17 2.95 -2.11
CA SER A 10 -20.26 2.22 -0.84
C SER A 10 -19.35 0.98 -0.78
N LYS A 11 -18.70 0.63 -1.90
CA LYS A 11 -17.82 -0.53 -2.05
C LYS A 11 -16.55 -0.12 -2.81
N GLN A 12 -15.44 -0.77 -2.49
CA GLN A 12 -14.22 -0.63 -3.27
C GLN A 12 -14.44 -1.13 -4.72
N PRO A 13 -13.86 -0.48 -5.73
CA PRO A 13 -13.99 -0.89 -7.13
C PRO A 13 -13.32 -2.25 -7.42
N GLY A 14 -12.36 -2.67 -6.58
CA GLY A 14 -11.69 -3.95 -6.76
C GLY A 14 -10.87 -3.96 -8.05
N ASN A 15 -11.17 -4.90 -8.95
CA ASN A 15 -10.48 -5.00 -10.23
C ASN A 15 -10.79 -3.82 -11.15
N ASP A 16 -12.01 -3.26 -11.08
CA ASP A 16 -12.45 -2.16 -11.94
C ASP A 16 -11.72 -0.83 -11.66
N ILE A 17 -10.79 -0.81 -10.69
CA ILE A 17 -9.94 0.35 -10.40
C ILE A 17 -9.16 0.80 -11.64
N ASP A 18 -8.81 -0.13 -12.52
CA ASP A 18 -8.07 0.13 -13.76
C ASP A 18 -8.85 1.05 -14.71
N VAL A 19 -10.16 0.83 -14.86
CA VAL A 19 -11.07 1.67 -15.64
C VAL A 19 -11.08 3.11 -15.10
N TYR A 20 -11.11 3.27 -13.78
CA TYR A 20 -11.10 4.61 -13.18
C TYR A 20 -9.75 5.32 -13.33
N LEU A 21 -8.64 4.58 -13.42
CA LEU A 21 -7.30 5.13 -13.55
C LEU A 21 -6.91 5.43 -15.00
N GLU A 22 -7.60 4.89 -16.00
CA GLU A 22 -7.28 5.09 -17.41
C GLU A 22 -7.10 6.57 -17.79
N PRO A 23 -7.99 7.52 -17.42
CA PRO A 23 -7.79 8.94 -17.74
C PRO A 23 -6.55 9.53 -17.07
N LEU A 24 -6.28 9.14 -15.82
CA LEU A 24 -5.09 9.59 -15.08
C LEU A 24 -3.81 9.06 -15.74
N ILE A 25 -3.82 7.81 -16.20
CA ILE A 25 -2.68 7.21 -16.89
C ILE A 25 -2.40 7.93 -18.20
N ASP A 26 -3.45 8.30 -18.95
CA ASP A 26 -3.28 9.03 -20.21
C ASP A 26 -2.77 10.46 -20.01
N ASP A 27 -3.22 11.14 -18.95
CA ASP A 27 -2.65 12.43 -18.53
C ASP A 27 -1.17 12.29 -18.16
N LEU A 28 -0.80 11.25 -17.41
CA LEU A 28 0.59 10.99 -17.02
C LEU A 28 1.48 10.68 -18.23
N LYS A 29 0.99 9.91 -19.21
CA LYS A 29 1.71 9.67 -20.48
C LYS A 29 1.92 10.97 -21.25
N SER A 30 0.89 11.82 -21.32
CA SER A 30 0.96 13.13 -21.99
C SER A 30 1.97 14.05 -21.31
N LEU A 31 1.99 14.08 -19.98
CA LEU A 31 2.95 14.83 -19.18
C LEU A 31 4.39 14.28 -19.29
N TRP A 32 4.56 12.97 -19.48
CA TRP A 32 5.87 12.37 -19.71
C TRP A 32 6.48 12.81 -21.06
N VAL A 33 5.67 12.79 -22.13
CA VAL A 33 6.06 13.29 -23.45
C VAL A 33 6.31 14.80 -23.41
N GLY A 34 5.41 15.53 -22.75
CA GLY A 34 5.47 16.97 -22.51
C GLY A 34 4.36 17.74 -23.22
N ILE A 35 3.67 18.59 -22.47
CA ILE A 35 2.58 19.44 -22.97
C ILE A 35 3.16 20.80 -23.36
N ARG A 36 3.08 21.15 -24.64
CA ARG A 36 3.59 22.44 -25.17
C ARG A 36 2.58 23.55 -24.95
N GLY A 37 3.08 24.78 -24.80
CA GLY A 37 2.22 25.97 -24.75
C GLY A 37 1.49 26.15 -23.42
N VAL A 38 2.02 25.58 -22.34
CA VAL A 38 1.54 25.87 -20.98
C VAL A 38 2.09 27.23 -20.56
N TYR A 39 1.20 28.12 -20.11
CA TYR A 39 1.57 29.46 -19.69
C TYR A 39 1.99 29.48 -18.21
N ASP A 40 3.18 30.02 -17.94
CA ASP A 40 3.67 30.30 -16.59
C ASP A 40 3.31 31.74 -16.20
N ALA A 41 2.37 31.88 -15.26
CA ALA A 41 1.94 33.19 -14.77
C ALA A 41 3.02 33.92 -13.95
N HIS A 42 3.99 33.20 -13.38
CA HIS A 42 5.07 33.81 -12.60
C HIS A 42 6.10 34.48 -13.52
N ASN A 43 6.53 33.79 -14.57
CA ASN A 43 7.54 34.27 -15.49
C ASN A 43 6.96 34.98 -16.74
N GLY A 44 5.65 34.87 -16.98
CA GLY A 44 4.97 35.49 -18.12
C GLY A 44 5.31 34.84 -19.46
N GLU A 45 5.73 33.57 -19.46
CA GLU A 45 6.23 32.87 -20.64
C GLU A 45 5.53 31.52 -20.87
N TYR A 46 5.63 31.01 -22.09
CA TYR A 46 5.14 29.68 -22.44
C TYR A 46 6.27 28.66 -22.37
N PHE A 47 6.02 27.52 -21.73
CA PHE A 47 6.99 26.45 -21.60
C PHE A 47 6.38 25.08 -21.97
N THR A 48 7.24 24.05 -22.01
CA THR A 48 6.79 22.66 -22.14
C THR A 48 6.70 22.04 -20.76
N LEU A 49 5.49 21.74 -20.32
CA LEU A 49 5.25 21.11 -19.02
C LEU A 49 5.54 19.62 -19.10
N LYS A 50 6.44 19.14 -18.24
CA LYS A 50 6.65 17.72 -17.98
C LYS A 50 6.41 17.40 -16.51
N ALA A 51 5.86 16.23 -16.25
CA ALA A 51 5.70 15.72 -14.90
C ALA A 51 5.94 14.21 -14.86
N ALA A 52 6.35 13.73 -13.69
CA ALA A 52 6.49 12.31 -13.39
C ALA A 52 5.76 12.00 -12.07
N LEU A 53 5.12 10.83 -12.02
CA LEU A 53 4.53 10.32 -10.78
C LEU A 53 5.62 9.66 -9.95
N MET A 54 5.83 10.13 -8.72
CA MET A 54 6.87 9.62 -7.83
C MET A 54 6.32 8.63 -6.80
N TRP A 55 5.20 8.96 -6.15
CA TRP A 55 4.51 8.07 -5.20
C TRP A 55 3.02 8.37 -5.14
N THR A 56 2.25 7.38 -4.71
CA THR A 56 0.81 7.49 -4.44
C THR A 56 0.53 7.27 -2.95
N ILE A 57 -0.42 8.02 -2.39
CA ILE A 57 -0.90 7.84 -1.01
C ILE A 57 -2.20 7.05 -1.10
N ASN A 58 -2.18 5.82 -0.61
CA ASN A 58 -3.30 4.90 -0.70
C ASN A 58 -3.56 4.27 0.67
N ASP A 59 -4.79 3.88 0.92
CA ASP A 59 -5.07 2.97 2.02
C ASP A 59 -4.57 1.54 1.71
N PHE A 60 -4.59 0.67 2.70
CA PHE A 60 -4.02 -0.68 2.58
C PHE A 60 -4.75 -1.56 1.54
N PRO A 61 -6.10 -1.54 1.44
CA PRO A 61 -6.80 -2.23 0.36
C PRO A 61 -6.47 -1.71 -1.04
N ALA A 62 -6.47 -0.39 -1.26
CA ALA A 62 -6.14 0.19 -2.56
C ALA A 62 -4.69 -0.10 -2.96
N TYR A 63 -3.76 -0.13 -2.00
CA TYR A 63 -2.38 -0.55 -2.25
C TYR A 63 -2.33 -1.93 -2.94
N GLY A 64 -3.12 -2.90 -2.50
CA GLY A 64 -3.14 -4.23 -3.11
C GLY A 64 -3.61 -4.21 -4.57
N ASN A 65 -4.63 -3.42 -4.89
CA ASN A 65 -5.12 -3.31 -6.26
C ASN A 65 -4.11 -2.58 -7.17
N LEU A 66 -3.46 -1.53 -6.67
CA LEU A 66 -2.54 -0.70 -7.46
C LEU A 66 -1.16 -1.34 -7.65
N SER A 67 -0.65 -2.03 -6.63
CA SER A 67 0.67 -2.67 -6.68
C SER A 67 0.64 -4.11 -7.19
N GLY A 68 -0.55 -4.73 -7.27
CA GLY A 68 -0.70 -6.16 -7.47
C GLY A 68 -0.27 -7.00 -6.26
N CYS A 69 0.06 -6.38 -5.12
CA CYS A 69 0.44 -7.11 -3.92
C CYS A 69 -0.74 -7.81 -3.25
N VAL A 70 -0.46 -8.95 -2.64
CA VAL A 70 -1.41 -9.65 -1.79
C VAL A 70 -1.55 -8.90 -0.46
N VAL A 71 -2.72 -8.30 -0.23
CA VAL A 71 -3.04 -7.55 1.00
C VAL A 71 -4.04 -8.26 1.92
N LYS A 72 -4.33 -9.53 1.61
CA LYS A 72 -5.30 -10.37 2.36
C LYS A 72 -4.87 -11.82 2.38
N GLY A 73 -5.42 -12.60 3.31
CA GLY A 73 -5.10 -14.02 3.43
C GLY A 73 -3.80 -14.28 4.20
N TYR A 74 -3.13 -15.40 3.91
CA TYR A 74 -1.94 -15.81 4.66
C TYR A 74 -0.68 -14.98 4.36
N LYS A 75 -0.66 -14.29 3.21
CA LYS A 75 0.48 -13.53 2.70
C LYS A 75 0.16 -12.03 2.60
N ALA A 76 -0.61 -11.53 3.56
CA ALA A 76 -1.17 -10.18 3.48
C ALA A 76 -0.17 -9.05 3.71
N CYS A 77 1.03 -9.33 4.23
CA CYS A 77 2.04 -8.29 4.44
C CYS A 77 2.88 -8.14 3.17
N PRO A 78 2.84 -6.98 2.49
CA PRO A 78 3.64 -6.77 1.27
C PRO A 78 5.15 -6.82 1.52
N ILE A 79 5.58 -6.51 2.75
CA ILE A 79 7.00 -6.51 3.15
C ILE A 79 7.47 -7.94 3.42
N CYS A 80 6.66 -8.75 4.12
CA CYS A 80 7.05 -10.11 4.48
C CYS A 80 6.80 -11.11 3.34
N GLY A 81 5.79 -10.86 2.50
CA GLY A 81 5.38 -11.79 1.44
C GLY A 81 5.09 -13.18 1.98
N ASP A 82 5.87 -14.15 1.52
CA ASP A 82 5.76 -15.56 1.91
C ASP A 82 6.10 -15.81 3.37
N ASP A 83 6.94 -14.95 3.97
CA ASP A 83 7.33 -15.01 5.38
C ASP A 83 6.31 -14.32 6.30
N THR A 84 5.14 -13.93 5.78
CA THR A 84 4.08 -13.32 6.58
C THR A 84 3.71 -14.26 7.74
N PRO A 85 3.90 -13.85 9.01
CA PRO A 85 3.57 -14.66 10.16
C PRO A 85 2.04 -14.70 10.34
N SER A 86 1.39 -15.66 9.67
CA SER A 86 -0.05 -15.83 9.71
C SER A 86 -0.44 -17.20 10.31
N HIS A 87 -1.60 -17.24 10.95
CA HIS A 87 -2.15 -18.45 11.54
C HIS A 87 -3.68 -18.45 11.42
N ARG A 88 -4.28 -19.60 11.12
CA ARG A 88 -5.74 -19.74 11.12
C ARG A 88 -6.21 -20.22 12.49
N LEU A 89 -7.01 -19.41 13.16
CA LEU A 89 -7.61 -19.77 14.44
C LEU A 89 -8.53 -20.98 14.28
N LYS A 90 -8.31 -22.04 15.07
CA LYS A 90 -9.06 -23.30 14.96
C LYS A 90 -10.57 -23.11 15.11
N ASN A 91 -11.00 -22.35 16.11
CA ASN A 91 -12.42 -22.20 16.45
C ASN A 91 -13.08 -21.04 15.70
N GLY A 92 -12.34 -19.95 15.48
CA GLY A 92 -12.87 -18.77 14.78
C GLY A 92 -12.76 -18.84 13.26
N HIS A 93 -11.97 -19.78 12.73
CA HIS A 93 -11.65 -19.96 11.31
C HIS A 93 -11.10 -18.73 10.58
N LYS A 94 -10.80 -17.64 11.30
CA LYS A 94 -10.19 -16.41 10.81
C LYS A 94 -8.67 -16.54 10.76
N ILE A 95 -8.07 -15.82 9.82
CA ILE A 95 -6.62 -15.64 9.74
C ILE A 95 -6.24 -14.52 10.72
N CYS A 96 -5.31 -14.81 11.62
CA CYS A 96 -4.65 -13.82 12.46
C CYS A 96 -3.20 -13.67 12.02
N TYR A 97 -2.68 -12.46 12.16
CA TYR A 97 -1.25 -12.19 12.01
C TYR A 97 -0.62 -12.22 13.40
N ILE A 98 0.53 -12.85 13.51
CA ILE A 98 1.28 -13.03 14.76
C ILE A 98 2.67 -12.42 14.59
N GLY A 99 3.56 -12.53 15.57
CA GLY A 99 4.91 -11.96 15.42
C GLY A 99 5.01 -10.47 15.77
N HIS A 100 3.95 -9.85 16.27
CA HIS A 100 3.91 -8.42 16.60
C HIS A 100 4.86 -8.04 17.74
N ARG A 101 5.28 -8.98 18.59
CA ARG A 101 6.17 -8.68 19.71
C ARG A 101 7.59 -8.41 19.24
N LYS A 102 7.93 -8.73 17.98
CA LYS A 102 9.17 -8.29 17.32
C LYS A 102 9.29 -6.76 17.26
N TRP A 103 8.20 -5.99 17.34
CA TRP A 103 8.25 -4.52 17.36
C TRP A 103 8.58 -3.92 18.74
N LEU A 104 8.52 -4.72 19.81
CA LEU A 104 8.87 -4.26 21.17
C LEU A 104 10.39 -4.17 21.32
N PRO A 105 10.96 -3.46 22.31
CA PRO A 105 12.41 -3.49 22.57
C PRO A 105 12.95 -4.93 22.73
N ILE A 106 14.20 -5.19 22.34
CA ILE A 106 14.77 -6.55 22.30
C ILE A 106 14.71 -7.27 23.66
N ASN A 107 14.85 -6.51 24.75
CA ASN A 107 14.82 -7.03 26.12
C ASN A 107 13.42 -7.10 26.73
N HIS A 108 12.39 -6.67 25.99
CA HIS A 108 11.01 -6.60 26.50
C HIS A 108 10.51 -7.98 26.96
N PRO A 109 9.98 -8.13 28.19
CA PRO A 109 9.58 -9.43 28.74
C PRO A 109 8.60 -10.21 27.86
N TYR A 110 7.67 -9.51 27.19
CA TYR A 110 6.67 -10.16 26.34
C TYR A 110 7.27 -10.94 25.17
N ARG A 111 8.47 -10.59 24.68
CA ARG A 111 9.16 -11.37 23.64
C ARG A 111 9.49 -12.81 24.10
N ARG A 112 9.64 -13.03 25.41
CA ARG A 112 9.95 -14.34 26.02
C ARG A 112 8.71 -15.10 26.51
N GLN A 113 7.59 -14.41 26.71
CA GLN A 113 6.37 -15.02 27.26
C GLN A 113 5.72 -15.94 26.23
N ARG A 114 5.81 -17.26 26.45
CA ARG A 114 5.23 -18.26 25.53
C ARG A 114 3.78 -18.56 25.87
N ALA A 115 3.51 -18.77 27.16
CA ALA A 115 2.21 -19.25 27.66
C ALA A 115 1.06 -18.27 27.43
N ALA A 116 1.30 -16.96 27.54
CA ALA A 116 0.29 -15.93 27.31
C ALA A 116 -0.02 -15.66 25.83
N PHE A 117 0.74 -16.27 24.90
CA PHE A 117 0.66 -15.99 23.48
C PHE A 117 0.61 -17.30 22.66
N ASN A 118 1.34 -17.37 21.55
CA ASN A 118 1.32 -18.48 20.59
C ASN A 118 2.25 -19.65 20.95
N GLY A 119 2.70 -19.77 22.21
CA GLY A 119 3.61 -20.83 22.65
C GLY A 119 5.06 -20.69 22.17
N LYS A 120 5.39 -19.66 21.37
CA LYS A 120 6.74 -19.42 20.85
C LYS A 120 7.30 -18.09 21.36
N PRO A 121 8.62 -17.98 21.63
CA PRO A 121 9.26 -16.69 21.87
C PRO A 121 9.48 -15.95 20.53
N GLU A 122 9.65 -14.62 20.59
CA GLU A 122 9.83 -13.75 19.41
C GLU A 122 11.10 -12.89 19.57
N TYR A 123 12.25 -13.47 19.19
CA TYR A 123 13.56 -12.81 19.27
C TYR A 123 13.97 -12.04 18.00
N GLY A 124 13.23 -12.20 16.91
CA GLY A 124 13.54 -11.57 15.63
C GLY A 124 13.38 -10.04 15.63
N ILE A 125 13.85 -9.45 14.54
CA ILE A 125 13.71 -8.03 14.20
C ILE A 125 12.36 -7.86 13.47
N PRO A 126 11.65 -6.72 13.65
CA PRO A 126 10.47 -6.46 12.85
C PRO A 126 10.84 -6.37 11.36
N PRO A 127 9.95 -6.83 10.46
CA PRO A 127 10.10 -6.65 9.02
C PRO A 127 9.97 -5.17 8.63
#